data_AF-A0A2A7I2R1-F1
#
_entry.id   AF-A0A2A7I2R1-F1
#
_cell.length_a   1.000
_cell.length_b   1.000
_cell.length_c   1.000
_cell.angle_alpha   90.00
_cell.angle_beta   90.00
_cell.angle_gamma   90.00
#
_symmetry.space_group_name_H-M   'P 1'
#
loop_
_entity.id
_entity.type
_entity.pdbx_description
1 polymer ?
#
loop_
_entity_poly.entity_id
_entity_poly.type
_entity_poly.pdbx_seq_one_letter_code
_entity_poly.pdbx_strand_id
1 'polypeptide(L)'
;MYNNEIVIKKIIKYVEENLHEPLTLENIARQSNFSKYHLHRIFQSSLGMTVTEYIRMRRLANASAALLYTSKRILDIALYYQFESQESFTRAFKQIYKLPPGKYRRMMSEVIKNKEEWNMETKVKGWFLSGSNPFNYEMGIDHEVVHQGKTSGYLKSKTVLDSTEFSTMMQTFKANQFIGKRIRLSCFIRTKDVDTYAGMWMRVDDTMEDVLQFDNMSNRPIKGNTNWNRYSIVLDVPNQSAVISFGIPILFPNQIWISNNTFALCFLNKTCQG
;
A
#
# COMPACT_ATOMS: atom_id res chain seq x y z
N MET A 1 16.19 2.95 24.16
CA MET A 1 15.01 2.90 23.26
C MET A 1 15.38 2.57 21.81
N TYR A 2 16.39 3.21 21.20
CA TYR A 2 16.79 3.00 19.79
C TYR A 2 17.11 1.54 19.38
N ASN A 3 17.65 0.73 20.31
CA ASN A 3 18.04 -0.65 20.01
C ASN A 3 16.84 -1.61 19.81
N ASN A 4 15.70 -1.34 20.46
CA ASN A 4 14.53 -2.22 20.38
C ASN A 4 13.81 -2.06 19.04
N GLU A 5 13.69 -0.84 18.51
CA GLU A 5 13.04 -0.60 17.21
C GLU A 5 13.80 -1.27 16.05
N ILE A 6 15.13 -1.22 16.05
CA ILE A 6 15.97 -1.90 15.04
C ILE A 6 15.75 -3.41 15.09
N VAL A 7 15.71 -3.99 16.28
CA VAL A 7 15.47 -5.42 16.46
C VAL A 7 14.07 -5.80 16.00
N ILE A 8 13.04 -5.03 16.34
CA ILE A 8 11.66 -5.28 15.88
C ILE A 8 11.57 -5.23 14.36
N LYS A 9 12.18 -4.23 13.71
CA LYS A 9 12.21 -4.15 12.24
C LYS A 9 12.88 -5.36 11.60
N LYS A 10 14.00 -5.83 12.16
CA LYS A 10 14.69 -7.04 11.69
C LYS A 10 13.80 -8.28 11.83
N ILE A 11 13.08 -8.40 12.93
CA ILE A 11 12.17 -9.52 13.19
C ILE A 11 10.98 -9.50 12.24
N ILE A 12 10.39 -8.33 12.01
CA ILE A 12 9.33 -8.15 11.01
C ILE A 12 9.83 -8.62 9.65
N LYS A 13 10.99 -8.11 9.20
CA LYS A 13 11.58 -8.51 7.91
C LYS A 13 11.76 -10.03 7.81
N TYR A 14 12.35 -10.64 8.85
CA TYR A 14 12.53 -12.08 8.90
C TYR A 14 11.20 -12.85 8.83
N VAL A 15 10.17 -12.40 9.55
CA VAL A 15 8.85 -13.03 9.52
C VAL A 15 8.24 -12.93 8.12
N GLU A 16 8.27 -11.75 7.50
CA GLU A 16 7.71 -11.53 6.16
C GLU A 16 8.35 -12.40 5.08
N GLU A 17 9.67 -12.58 5.15
CA GLU A 17 10.43 -13.42 4.21
C GLU A 17 10.19 -14.93 4.41
N ASN A 18 9.62 -15.34 5.55
CA ASN A 18 9.52 -16.75 5.96
C ASN A 18 8.10 -17.19 6.34
N LEU A 19 7.06 -16.49 5.86
CA LEU A 19 5.66 -16.80 6.22
C LEU A 19 5.20 -18.21 5.82
N HIS A 20 5.89 -18.84 4.87
CA HIS A 20 5.61 -20.18 4.36
C HIS A 20 6.33 -21.29 5.10
N GLU A 21 7.14 -20.94 6.10
CA GLU A 21 7.94 -21.88 6.89
C GLU A 21 7.45 -21.95 8.35
N PRO A 22 7.78 -23.02 9.10
CA PRO A 22 7.51 -23.10 10.54
C PRO A 22 8.23 -22.00 11.35
N LEU A 23 7.51 -20.94 11.68
CA LEU A 23 7.99 -19.80 12.47
C LEU A 23 7.67 -19.99 13.96
N THR A 24 8.54 -20.70 14.68
CA THR A 24 8.44 -20.83 16.15
C THR A 24 9.02 -19.62 16.85
N LEU A 25 8.53 -19.32 18.07
CA LEU A 25 9.05 -18.21 18.86
C LEU A 25 10.53 -18.41 19.20
N GLU A 26 10.99 -19.65 19.40
CA GLU A 26 12.42 -19.97 19.55
C GLU A 26 13.24 -19.56 18.31
N ASN A 27 12.78 -19.89 17.10
CA ASN A 27 13.52 -19.57 15.86
C ASN A 27 13.58 -18.07 15.61
N ILE A 28 12.49 -17.35 15.89
CA ILE A 28 12.44 -15.90 15.75
C ILE A 28 13.31 -15.24 16.81
N ALA A 29 13.25 -15.74 18.05
CA ALA A 29 14.08 -15.24 19.14
C ALA A 29 15.56 -15.38 18.80
N ARG A 30 16.03 -16.47 18.19
CA ARG A 30 17.43 -16.64 17.74
C ARG A 30 17.91 -15.58 16.73
N GLN A 31 17.01 -14.95 15.98
CA GLN A 31 17.35 -13.85 15.07
C GLN A 31 17.65 -12.53 15.79
N SER A 32 17.27 -12.47 17.07
CA SER A 32 17.53 -11.40 18.02
C SER A 32 18.46 -11.88 19.13
N ASN A 33 19.27 -11.02 19.73
CA ASN A 33 20.03 -11.43 20.92
C ASN A 33 19.14 -11.44 22.19
N PHE A 34 17.85 -11.76 22.03
CA PHE A 34 16.84 -11.69 23.08
C PHE A 34 16.27 -13.07 23.43
N SER A 35 15.93 -13.24 24.70
CA SER A 35 15.12 -14.37 25.13
C SER A 35 13.70 -14.26 24.56
N LYS A 36 13.03 -15.41 24.38
CA LYS A 36 11.64 -15.45 23.89
C LYS A 36 10.67 -14.59 24.70
N TYR A 37 10.87 -14.51 26.02
CA TYR A 37 10.03 -13.70 26.92
C TYR A 37 10.29 -12.20 26.77
N HIS A 38 11.55 -11.81 26.53
CA HIS A 38 11.87 -10.41 26.27
C HIS A 38 11.32 -10.00 24.90
N LEU A 39 11.55 -10.81 23.87
CA LEU A 39 11.00 -10.61 22.53
C LEU A 39 9.48 -10.43 22.55
N HIS A 40 8.77 -11.35 23.20
CA HIS A 40 7.31 -11.27 23.30
C HIS A 40 6.84 -9.93 23.89
N ARG A 41 7.45 -9.49 25.01
CA ARG A 41 7.10 -8.24 25.68
C ARG A 41 7.40 -7.02 24.82
N ILE A 42 8.58 -6.93 24.21
CA ILE A 42 8.94 -5.77 23.41
C ILE A 42 8.11 -5.70 22.12
N PHE A 43 7.79 -6.84 21.51
CA PHE A 43 7.01 -6.90 20.28
C PHE A 43 5.56 -6.48 20.56
N GLN A 44 4.95 -7.04 21.62
CA GLN A 44 3.62 -6.66 22.05
C GLN A 44 3.52 -5.20 22.48
N SER A 45 4.52 -4.70 23.22
CA SER A 45 4.58 -3.29 23.61
C SER A 45 4.76 -2.34 22.42
N SER A 46 5.38 -2.80 21.33
CA SER A 46 5.65 -1.95 20.15
C SER A 46 4.51 -1.97 19.13
N LEU A 47 3.85 -3.12 18.96
CA LEU A 47 2.86 -3.35 17.89
C LEU A 47 1.44 -3.63 18.40
N GLY A 48 1.24 -3.67 19.71
CA GLY A 48 -0.06 -3.95 20.33
C GLY A 48 -0.54 -5.40 20.20
N MET A 49 0.25 -6.29 19.59
CA MET A 49 -0.08 -7.69 19.35
C MET A 49 1.11 -8.60 19.54
N THR A 50 0.86 -9.87 19.79
CA THR A 50 1.93 -10.87 19.92
C THR A 50 2.55 -11.21 18.57
N VAL A 51 3.78 -11.73 18.58
CA VAL A 51 4.46 -12.21 17.36
C VAL A 51 3.63 -13.29 16.65
N THR A 52 3.00 -14.18 17.41
CA THR A 52 2.18 -15.28 16.87
C THR A 52 0.93 -14.75 16.17
N GLU A 53 0.26 -13.75 16.76
CA GLU A 53 -0.90 -13.09 16.15
C GLU A 53 -0.50 -12.36 14.87
N TYR A 54 0.63 -11.66 14.88
CA TYR A 54 1.17 -10.98 13.72
C TYR A 54 1.41 -11.96 12.55
N ILE A 55 2.14 -13.06 12.79
CA ILE A 55 2.40 -14.09 11.79
C ILE A 55 1.09 -14.65 11.22
N ARG A 56 0.13 -14.97 12.10
CA ARG A 56 -1.18 -15.49 11.70
C ARG A 56 -1.94 -14.49 10.84
N MET A 57 -1.95 -13.21 11.19
CA MET A 57 -2.58 -12.16 10.38
C MET A 57 -1.93 -12.02 9.01
N ARG A 58 -0.61 -11.99 8.93
CA ARG A 58 0.14 -11.87 7.67
C ARG A 58 -0.09 -13.08 6.75
N ARG A 59 -0.08 -14.29 7.31
CA ARG A 59 -0.45 -15.52 6.58
C ARG A 59 -1.86 -15.46 6.03
N LEU A 60 -2.84 -14.99 6.81
CA LEU A 60 -4.22 -14.85 6.36
C LEU A 60 -4.38 -13.78 5.28
N ALA A 61 -3.65 -12.66 5.37
CA ALA A 61 -3.61 -11.63 4.34
C ALA A 61 -3.08 -12.16 3.01
N ASN A 62 -1.93 -12.83 3.02
CA ASN A 62 -1.35 -13.40 1.81
C ASN A 62 -2.18 -14.56 1.25
N ALA A 63 -2.80 -15.36 2.13
CA ALA A 63 -3.77 -16.38 1.73
C ALA A 63 -5.01 -15.77 1.06
N SER A 64 -5.49 -14.62 1.52
CA SER A 64 -6.61 -13.91 0.89
C SER A 64 -6.26 -13.50 -0.54
N ALA A 65 -5.06 -12.97 -0.79
CA ALA A 65 -4.59 -12.66 -2.14
C ALA A 65 -4.50 -13.92 -3.02
N ALA A 66 -3.95 -15.02 -2.49
CA ALA A 66 -3.89 -16.29 -3.20
C ALA A 66 -5.28 -16.86 -3.52
N LEU A 67 -6.28 -16.65 -2.67
CA LEU A 67 -7.67 -17.03 -2.92
C LEU A 67 -8.28 -16.28 -4.10
N LEU A 68 -7.91 -15.01 -4.31
CA LEU A 68 -8.48 -14.13 -5.33
C LEU A 68 -7.81 -14.28 -6.70
N TYR A 69 -6.48 -14.41 -6.71
CA TYR A 69 -5.68 -14.34 -7.94
C TYR A 69 -5.20 -15.71 -8.45
N THR A 70 -5.54 -16.79 -7.76
CA THR A 70 -5.16 -18.15 -8.18
C THR A 70 -6.34 -19.12 -8.09
N SER A 71 -6.27 -20.19 -8.87
CA SER A 71 -7.21 -21.31 -8.83
C SER A 71 -6.80 -22.44 -7.86
N LYS A 72 -5.76 -22.25 -7.04
CA LYS A 72 -5.27 -23.28 -6.10
C LYS A 72 -6.37 -23.74 -5.14
N ARG A 73 -6.35 -24.99 -4.71
CA ARG A 73 -7.37 -25.50 -3.76
C ARG A 73 -7.19 -24.79 -2.41
N ILE A 74 -8.29 -24.61 -1.68
CA ILE A 74 -8.27 -23.93 -0.37
C ILE A 74 -7.34 -24.67 0.60
N LEU A 75 -7.37 -26.01 0.58
CA LEU A 75 -6.45 -26.85 1.34
C LEU A 75 -4.98 -26.56 1.00
N ASP A 76 -4.63 -26.49 -0.28
CA ASP A 76 -3.24 -26.24 -0.69
C ASP A 76 -2.77 -24.85 -0.22
N ILE A 77 -3.65 -23.84 -0.27
CA ILE A 77 -3.37 -22.50 0.26
C ILE A 77 -3.19 -22.55 1.78
N ALA A 78 -4.08 -23.23 2.50
CA ALA A 78 -3.99 -23.38 3.95
C ALA A 78 -2.65 -23.99 4.38
N LEU A 79 -2.26 -25.11 3.75
CA LEU A 79 -1.00 -25.80 4.03
C LEU A 79 0.22 -24.94 3.66
N TYR A 80 0.18 -24.25 2.52
CA TYR A 80 1.26 -23.36 2.08
C TYR A 80 1.48 -22.17 3.03
N TYR A 81 0.43 -21.73 3.72
CA TYR A 81 0.50 -20.72 4.78
C TYR A 81 0.54 -21.35 6.18
N GLN A 82 1.03 -22.59 6.28
CA GLN A 82 1.37 -23.26 7.53
C GLN A 82 0.18 -23.37 8.51
N PHE A 83 -1.03 -23.56 7.98
CA PHE A 83 -2.17 -24.03 8.76
C PHE A 83 -2.19 -25.56 8.73
N GLU A 84 -2.46 -26.18 9.88
CA GLU A 84 -2.46 -27.64 10.03
C GLU A 84 -3.59 -28.33 9.25
N SER A 85 -4.67 -27.60 8.96
CA SER A 85 -5.83 -28.14 8.25
C SER A 85 -6.67 -27.05 7.57
N GLN A 86 -7.54 -27.45 6.65
CA GLN A 86 -8.49 -26.53 6.02
C GLN A 86 -9.50 -25.96 7.02
N GLU A 87 -9.88 -26.71 8.05
CA GLU A 87 -10.82 -26.31 9.10
C GLU A 87 -10.21 -25.21 9.97
N SER A 88 -8.96 -25.39 10.41
CA SER A 88 -8.23 -24.40 11.22
C SER A 88 -8.04 -23.10 10.44
N PHE A 89 -7.67 -23.19 9.17
CA PHE A 89 -7.61 -22.05 8.25
C PHE A 89 -8.97 -21.37 8.09
N THR A 90 -10.04 -22.13 7.82
CA THR A 90 -11.38 -21.58 7.60
C THR A 90 -11.89 -20.83 8.82
N ARG A 91 -11.66 -21.37 10.03
CA ARG A 91 -12.05 -20.71 11.29
C ARG A 91 -11.29 -19.40 11.48
N ALA A 92 -9.98 -19.43 11.26
CA ALA A 92 -9.12 -18.26 11.37
C ALA A 92 -9.47 -17.18 10.34
N PHE A 93 -9.69 -17.58 9.10
CA PHE A 93 -10.05 -16.70 8.00
C PHE A 93 -11.41 -16.04 8.22
N LYS A 94 -12.42 -16.81 8.65
CA LYS A 94 -13.76 -16.29 8.96
C LYS A 94 -13.74 -15.31 10.13
N GLN A 95 -12.85 -15.49 11.10
CA GLN A 95 -12.72 -14.55 12.22
C GLN A 95 -12.31 -13.15 11.76
N ILE A 96 -11.38 -13.08 10.80
CA ILE A 96 -10.86 -11.84 10.22
C ILE A 96 -11.81 -11.29 9.15
N TYR A 97 -12.07 -12.06 8.09
CA TYR A 97 -12.78 -11.60 6.89
C TYR A 97 -14.30 -11.77 6.95
N LYS A 98 -14.83 -12.29 8.07
CA LYS A 98 -16.27 -12.56 8.31
C LYS A 98 -16.93 -13.54 7.34
N LEU A 99 -16.17 -14.09 6.39
CA LEU A 99 -16.63 -15.03 5.36
C LEU A 99 -15.73 -16.29 5.34
N PRO A 100 -16.29 -17.47 5.05
CA PRO A 100 -15.48 -18.65 4.74
C PRO A 100 -14.64 -18.45 3.46
N PRO A 101 -13.44 -19.04 3.35
CA PRO A 101 -12.52 -18.85 2.22
C PRO A 101 -13.13 -19.09 0.84
N GLY A 102 -13.93 -20.15 0.68
CA GLY A 102 -14.58 -20.46 -0.60
C GLY A 102 -15.65 -19.44 -1.00
N LYS A 103 -16.43 -18.97 -0.02
CA LYS A 103 -17.42 -17.90 -0.23
C LYS A 103 -16.72 -16.57 -0.53
N TYR A 104 -15.64 -16.27 0.19
CA TYR A 104 -14.79 -15.11 -0.05
C TYR A 104 -14.24 -15.11 -1.47
N ARG A 105 -13.61 -16.22 -1.92
CA ARG A 105 -13.12 -16.39 -3.29
C ARG A 105 -14.21 -16.09 -4.31
N ARG A 106 -15.36 -16.77 -4.23
CA ARG A 106 -16.42 -16.60 -5.23
C ARG A 106 -16.94 -15.15 -5.28
N MET A 107 -17.35 -14.61 -4.13
CA MET A 107 -17.94 -13.28 -4.06
C MET A 107 -16.95 -12.20 -4.46
N MET A 108 -15.71 -12.28 -3.98
CA MET A 108 -14.72 -11.26 -4.28
C MET A 108 -14.15 -11.40 -5.68
N SER A 109 -14.01 -12.61 -6.23
CA SER A 109 -13.66 -12.79 -7.65
C SER A 109 -14.76 -12.27 -8.57
N GLU A 110 -16.03 -12.43 -8.24
CA GLU A 110 -17.15 -11.80 -8.97
C GLU A 110 -17.10 -10.28 -8.84
N VAL A 111 -16.86 -9.73 -7.65
CA VAL A 111 -16.68 -8.28 -7.47
C VAL A 111 -15.46 -7.75 -8.23
N ILE A 112 -14.36 -8.50 -8.30
CA ILE A 112 -13.15 -8.14 -9.05
C ILE A 112 -13.40 -8.22 -10.55
N LYS A 113 -14.05 -9.28 -11.05
CA LYS A 113 -14.42 -9.43 -12.47
C LYS A 113 -15.46 -8.40 -12.91
N ASN A 114 -16.51 -8.19 -12.11
CA ASN A 114 -17.49 -7.15 -12.35
C ASN A 114 -16.85 -5.78 -12.25
N LYS A 115 -15.88 -5.56 -11.34
CA LYS A 115 -15.05 -4.35 -11.37
C LYS A 115 -14.24 -4.27 -12.65
N GLU A 116 -13.60 -5.32 -13.14
CA GLU A 116 -12.83 -5.31 -14.39
C GLU A 116 -13.71 -5.00 -15.62
N GLU A 117 -14.95 -5.49 -15.64
CA GLU A 117 -15.95 -5.23 -16.69
C GLU A 117 -16.58 -3.83 -16.56
N TRP A 118 -16.89 -3.35 -15.35
CA TRP A 118 -17.34 -1.96 -15.09
C TRP A 118 -16.19 -0.93 -15.17
N ASN A 119 -14.94 -1.37 -15.03
CA ASN A 119 -13.72 -0.57 -15.15
C ASN A 119 -13.30 -0.37 -16.61
N MET A 120 -13.94 -1.00 -17.60
CA MET A 120 -13.67 -0.65 -19.01
C MET A 120 -14.20 0.75 -19.37
N GLU A 121 -15.27 1.22 -18.72
CA GLU A 121 -15.83 2.56 -18.97
C GLU A 121 -15.31 3.65 -18.00
N THR A 122 -14.76 3.29 -16.84
CA THR A 122 -14.40 4.24 -15.76
C THR A 122 -12.91 4.34 -15.40
N LYS A 123 -12.02 3.65 -16.14
CA LYS A 123 -10.58 3.67 -15.83
C LYS A 123 -9.94 5.05 -16.08
N VAL A 124 -9.29 5.60 -15.06
CA VAL A 124 -8.19 6.56 -15.29
C VAL A 124 -7.01 5.76 -15.86
N LYS A 125 -6.82 5.82 -17.19
CA LYS A 125 -5.81 5.03 -17.91
C LYS A 125 -4.43 5.18 -17.25
N GLY A 126 -3.80 4.05 -16.90
CA GLY A 126 -2.45 4.00 -16.31
C GLY A 126 -2.40 4.08 -14.78
N TRP A 127 -3.51 4.34 -14.09
CA TRP A 127 -3.58 4.42 -12.62
C TRP A 127 -4.18 3.16 -11.99
N PHE A 128 -3.63 2.75 -10.85
CA PHE A 128 -4.17 1.65 -10.06
C PHE A 128 -4.14 1.96 -8.56
N LEU A 129 -5.04 1.33 -7.81
CA LEU A 129 -5.06 1.39 -6.34
C LEU A 129 -4.05 0.41 -5.76
N SER A 130 -3.31 0.88 -4.75
CA SER A 130 -2.39 0.10 -3.92
C SER A 130 -2.50 0.56 -2.47
N GLY A 131 -1.87 -0.14 -1.52
CA GLY A 131 -1.89 0.22 -0.09
C GLY A 131 -2.30 -0.95 0.82
N SER A 132 -2.52 -0.65 2.10
CA SER A 132 -2.79 -1.69 3.11
C SER A 132 -4.18 -2.30 2.97
N ASN A 133 -5.18 -1.51 2.59
CA ASN A 133 -6.57 -1.96 2.42
C ASN A 133 -7.26 -1.27 1.23
N PRO A 134 -6.84 -1.51 -0.01
CA PRO A 134 -7.37 -0.82 -1.19
C PRO A 134 -8.89 -1.01 -1.39
N PHE A 135 -9.48 -2.08 -0.82
CA PHE A 135 -10.92 -2.35 -0.89
C PHE A 135 -11.78 -1.35 -0.11
N ASN A 136 -11.21 -0.67 0.89
CA ASN A 136 -11.89 0.37 1.68
C ASN A 136 -11.88 1.73 0.98
N TYR A 137 -11.32 1.82 -0.22
CA TYR A 137 -11.16 3.06 -0.97
C TYR A 137 -11.71 2.92 -2.39
N GLU A 138 -12.10 4.06 -2.94
CA GLU A 138 -12.59 4.23 -4.31
C GLU A 138 -11.71 5.22 -5.04
N MET A 139 -11.35 4.90 -6.27
CA MET A 139 -10.86 5.90 -7.21
C MET A 139 -11.81 6.00 -8.39
N GLY A 140 -11.83 7.15 -9.04
CA GLY A 140 -12.60 7.34 -10.26
C GLY A 140 -12.35 8.71 -10.87
N ILE A 141 -13.21 9.05 -11.84
CA ILE A 141 -13.24 10.36 -12.49
C ILE A 141 -14.42 11.14 -11.91
N ASP A 142 -14.17 12.37 -11.49
CA ASP A 142 -15.18 13.34 -11.08
C ASP A 142 -15.35 14.39 -12.18
N HIS A 143 -16.60 14.62 -12.57
CA HIS A 143 -17.00 15.59 -13.59
C HIS A 143 -17.55 16.90 -12.99
N GLU A 144 -17.80 16.93 -11.69
CA GLU A 144 -18.35 18.09 -10.97
C GLU A 144 -17.23 18.88 -10.29
N VAL A 145 -16.39 18.19 -9.51
CA VAL A 145 -15.29 18.82 -8.76
C VAL A 145 -14.03 18.80 -9.62
N VAL A 146 -13.90 19.78 -10.51
CA VAL A 146 -12.81 19.82 -11.50
C VAL A 146 -11.83 20.97 -11.25
N HIS A 147 -10.60 20.80 -11.74
CA HIS A 147 -9.58 21.85 -11.80
C HIS A 147 -9.09 21.98 -13.23
N GLN A 148 -9.41 23.12 -13.87
CA GLN A 148 -9.02 23.48 -15.24
C GLN A 148 -9.13 22.31 -16.24
N GLY A 149 -10.27 22.19 -16.91
CA GLY A 149 -10.56 21.11 -17.85
C GLY A 149 -11.98 20.56 -17.65
N LYS A 150 -12.22 19.33 -18.12
CA LYS A 150 -13.53 18.68 -18.05
C LYS A 150 -13.68 17.67 -16.91
N THR A 151 -12.58 17.23 -16.31
CA THR A 151 -12.60 16.16 -15.28
C THR A 151 -11.46 16.30 -14.26
N SER A 152 -11.61 15.64 -13.10
CA SER A 152 -10.54 15.37 -12.14
C SER A 152 -10.54 13.89 -11.77
N GLY A 153 -9.39 13.37 -11.33
CA GLY A 153 -9.35 12.06 -10.65
C GLY A 153 -9.65 12.25 -9.18
N TYR A 154 -10.33 11.30 -8.54
CA TYR A 154 -10.54 11.30 -7.10
C TYR A 154 -10.07 10.01 -6.44
N LEU A 155 -9.75 10.11 -5.15
CA LEU A 155 -9.55 8.99 -4.24
C LEU A 155 -10.35 9.27 -2.96
N LYS A 156 -11.21 8.33 -2.57
CA LYS A 156 -12.18 8.50 -1.46
C LYS A 156 -12.25 7.24 -0.61
N SER A 157 -12.34 7.39 0.71
CA SER A 157 -12.67 6.28 1.61
C SER A 157 -14.15 5.87 1.51
N LYS A 158 -14.43 4.56 1.42
CA LYS A 158 -15.79 3.98 1.46
C LYS A 158 -16.24 3.61 2.88
N THR A 159 -15.34 3.02 3.66
CA THR A 159 -15.62 2.49 5.00
C THR A 159 -14.36 2.60 5.85
N VAL A 160 -14.51 2.94 7.13
CA VAL A 160 -13.39 3.09 8.07
C VAL A 160 -13.37 1.90 9.02
N LEU A 161 -12.26 1.18 9.11
CA LEU A 161 -12.09 0.10 10.07
C LEU A 161 -10.95 0.36 11.07
N ASP A 162 -9.86 1.07 10.71
CA ASP A 162 -8.73 1.27 11.64
C ASP A 162 -7.78 2.47 11.38
N SER A 163 -7.36 3.06 12.52
CA SER A 163 -6.06 3.67 12.93
C SER A 163 -4.90 3.95 11.96
N THR A 164 -4.72 3.04 11.02
CA THR A 164 -3.45 2.85 10.33
C THR A 164 -3.63 2.53 8.85
N GLU A 165 -4.89 2.51 8.37
CA GLU A 165 -5.20 2.16 7.00
C GLU A 165 -4.84 3.27 6.03
N PHE A 166 -4.15 2.90 4.95
CA PHE A 166 -3.84 3.82 3.85
C PHE A 166 -4.11 3.18 2.51
N SER A 167 -4.45 4.02 1.56
CA SER A 167 -4.53 3.66 0.15
C SER A 167 -3.83 4.72 -0.68
N THR A 168 -3.28 4.32 -1.81
CA THR A 168 -2.69 5.22 -2.77
C THR A 168 -3.17 4.87 -4.17
N MET A 169 -3.48 5.90 -4.93
CA MET A 169 -3.55 5.76 -6.38
C MET A 169 -2.14 6.03 -6.91
N MET A 170 -1.57 5.10 -7.69
CA MET A 170 -0.18 5.20 -8.13
C MET A 170 0.03 4.80 -9.60
N GLN A 171 1.19 5.21 -10.11
CA GLN A 171 1.78 4.76 -11.36
C GLN A 171 3.25 4.38 -11.15
N THR A 172 3.75 3.58 -12.08
CA THR A 172 5.15 3.17 -12.14
C THR A 172 5.62 3.19 -13.59
N PHE A 173 6.84 3.65 -13.82
CA PHE A 173 7.49 3.61 -15.14
C PHE A 173 9.01 3.44 -15.01
N LYS A 174 9.68 3.08 -16.12
CA LYS A 174 11.12 2.85 -16.15
C LYS A 174 11.92 4.16 -16.02
N ALA A 175 12.98 4.14 -15.23
CA ALA A 175 13.80 5.33 -14.95
C ALA A 175 14.70 5.76 -16.11
N ASN A 176 14.87 4.94 -17.16
CA ASN A 176 15.89 5.09 -18.23
C ASN A 176 16.05 6.51 -18.79
N GLN A 177 14.96 7.25 -19.03
CA GLN A 177 15.01 8.59 -19.60
C GLN A 177 15.38 9.69 -18.60
N PHE A 178 15.38 9.36 -17.30
CA PHE A 178 15.57 10.28 -16.18
C PHE A 178 16.89 10.05 -15.44
N ILE A 179 17.62 8.98 -15.75
CA ILE A 179 18.91 8.65 -15.14
C ILE A 179 19.88 9.85 -15.20
N GLY A 180 20.52 10.14 -14.06
CA GLY A 180 21.46 11.24 -13.88
C GLY A 180 20.81 12.63 -13.78
N LYS A 181 19.48 12.72 -13.69
CA LYS A 181 18.74 13.99 -13.70
C LYS A 181 18.02 14.23 -12.38
N ARG A 182 17.68 15.49 -12.15
CA ARG A 182 16.79 15.93 -11.07
C ARG A 182 15.39 16.18 -11.60
N ILE A 183 14.43 15.43 -11.07
CA ILE A 183 13.04 15.42 -11.53
C ILE A 183 12.13 16.09 -10.51
N ARG A 184 11.12 16.80 -11.01
CA ARG A 184 10.04 17.37 -10.22
C ARG A 184 8.72 16.74 -10.65
N LEU A 185 8.04 16.11 -9.70
CA LEU A 185 6.64 15.74 -9.82
C LEU A 185 5.81 16.89 -9.25
N SER A 186 4.85 17.42 -10.01
CA SER A 186 3.89 18.39 -9.47
C SER A 186 2.47 18.00 -9.84
N CYS A 187 1.48 18.38 -9.01
CA CYS A 187 0.07 18.28 -9.34
C CYS A 187 -0.76 19.27 -8.52
N PHE A 188 -2.00 19.52 -8.95
CA PHE A 188 -2.98 20.25 -8.12
C PHE A 188 -3.81 19.24 -7.32
N ILE A 189 -3.89 19.46 -6.01
CA ILE A 189 -4.67 18.63 -5.09
C ILE A 189 -5.68 19.52 -4.38
N ARG A 190 -6.90 19.00 -4.25
CA ARG A 190 -7.94 19.52 -3.38
C ARG A 190 -8.29 18.44 -2.36
N THR A 191 -8.49 18.81 -1.10
CA THR A 191 -8.83 17.87 -0.03
C THR A 191 -10.14 18.24 0.65
N LYS A 192 -10.87 17.21 1.06
CA LYS A 192 -12.04 17.33 1.93
C LYS A 192 -11.94 16.33 3.07
N ASP A 193 -12.21 16.82 4.27
CA ASP A 193 -12.25 16.09 5.53
C ASP A 193 -10.96 15.28 5.76
N VAL A 194 -9.78 15.88 5.53
CA VAL A 194 -8.49 15.21 5.79
C VAL A 194 -8.04 15.42 7.23
N ASP A 195 -8.22 14.42 8.08
CA ASP A 195 -7.86 14.55 9.50
C ASP A 195 -6.36 14.36 9.76
N THR A 196 -5.77 13.33 9.15
CA THR A 196 -4.42 12.86 9.52
C THR A 196 -3.40 13.17 8.44
N TYR A 197 -3.57 12.60 7.25
CA TYR A 197 -2.61 12.68 6.18
C TYR A 197 -3.26 12.53 4.79
N ALA A 198 -2.97 13.49 3.94
CA ALA A 198 -2.97 13.34 2.48
C ALA A 198 -1.67 13.95 1.93
N GLY A 199 -1.22 13.49 0.78
CA GLY A 199 -0.01 14.04 0.18
C GLY A 199 0.31 13.43 -1.17
N MET A 200 1.54 13.66 -1.62
CA MET A 200 2.12 12.96 -2.75
C MET A 200 3.23 12.05 -2.23
N TRP A 201 3.57 11.04 -3.01
CA TRP A 201 4.82 10.32 -2.83
C TRP A 201 5.50 10.05 -4.16
N MET A 202 6.83 9.98 -4.12
CA MET A 202 7.66 9.54 -5.23
C MET A 202 8.81 8.73 -4.67
N ARG A 203 9.19 7.67 -5.38
CA ARG A 203 10.28 6.76 -5.03
C ARG A 203 11.05 6.39 -6.28
N VAL A 204 12.36 6.29 -6.14
CA VAL A 204 13.28 5.81 -7.17
C VAL A 204 13.94 4.55 -6.64
N ASP A 205 13.81 3.46 -7.37
CA ASP A 205 14.30 2.13 -7.01
C ASP A 205 15.36 1.68 -8.04
N ASP A 206 16.34 0.87 -7.61
CA ASP A 206 17.31 0.23 -8.50
C ASP A 206 16.79 -1.12 -9.05
N THR A 207 17.64 -1.88 -9.77
CA THR A 207 17.27 -3.19 -10.32
C THR A 207 17.08 -4.29 -9.28
N MET A 208 17.60 -4.11 -8.07
CA MET A 208 17.44 -5.01 -6.93
C MET A 208 16.27 -4.61 -6.03
N GLU A 209 15.47 -3.61 -6.45
CA GLU A 209 14.37 -3.03 -5.70
C GLU A 209 14.79 -2.27 -4.44
N ASP A 210 16.07 -1.89 -4.33
CA ASP A 210 16.56 -1.02 -3.26
C ASP A 210 16.12 0.43 -3.49
N VAL A 211 15.64 1.06 -2.42
CA VAL A 211 15.14 2.45 -2.46
C VAL A 211 16.32 3.42 -2.48
N LEU A 212 16.53 4.08 -3.61
CA LEU A 212 17.60 5.06 -3.80
C LEU A 212 17.20 6.47 -3.35
N GLN A 213 15.95 6.85 -3.61
CA GLN A 213 15.38 8.15 -3.26
C GLN A 213 13.91 7.97 -2.90
N PHE A 214 13.44 8.71 -1.90
CA PHE A 214 12.06 8.64 -1.45
C PHE A 214 11.62 9.93 -0.78
N ASP A 215 10.44 10.41 -1.16
CA ASP A 215 9.75 11.49 -0.46
C ASP A 215 8.26 11.19 -0.50
N ASN A 216 7.62 11.24 0.65
CA ASN A 216 6.19 11.01 0.82
C ASN A 216 5.50 12.18 1.51
N MET A 217 6.08 13.38 1.51
CA MET A 217 5.51 14.57 2.17
C MET A 217 5.13 14.37 3.66
N SER A 218 5.68 13.37 4.35
CA SER A 218 5.35 13.11 5.77
C SER A 218 5.67 14.28 6.70
N ASN A 219 6.66 15.09 6.35
CA ASN A 219 7.02 16.32 7.04
C ASN A 219 6.17 17.54 6.65
N ARG A 220 5.32 17.43 5.63
CA ARG A 220 4.47 18.51 5.09
C ARG A 220 3.12 17.97 4.60
N PRO A 221 2.37 17.26 5.47
CA PRO A 221 1.11 16.65 5.07
C PRO A 221 0.07 17.72 4.72
N ILE A 222 -0.81 17.39 3.78
CA ILE A 222 -2.01 18.17 3.50
C ILE A 222 -3.06 17.76 4.53
N LYS A 223 -3.65 18.73 5.23
CA LYS A 223 -4.64 18.52 6.29
C LYS A 223 -5.85 19.43 6.12
N GLY A 224 -6.99 18.97 6.59
CA GLY A 224 -8.27 19.66 6.57
C GLY A 224 -8.89 19.78 5.17
N ASN A 225 -9.83 20.72 5.09
CA ASN A 225 -10.48 21.12 3.85
C ASN A 225 -9.61 22.14 3.12
N THR A 226 -9.20 21.84 1.90
CA THR A 226 -8.41 22.76 1.07
C THR A 226 -9.12 23.02 -0.25
N ASN A 227 -8.86 24.20 -0.83
CA ASN A 227 -9.11 24.44 -2.26
C ASN A 227 -7.99 23.80 -3.08
N TRP A 228 -8.09 23.90 -4.41
CA TRP A 228 -7.03 23.44 -5.32
C TRP A 228 -5.73 24.18 -5.04
N ASN A 229 -4.71 23.44 -4.60
CA ASN A 229 -3.38 23.96 -4.35
C ASN A 229 -2.35 23.14 -5.13
N ARG A 230 -1.27 23.80 -5.57
CA ARG A 230 -0.18 23.13 -6.29
C ARG A 230 0.83 22.55 -5.30
N TYR A 231 1.11 21.26 -5.43
CA TYR A 231 2.12 20.56 -4.64
C TYR A 231 3.21 19.99 -5.54
N SER A 232 4.39 19.76 -4.96
CA SER A 232 5.48 19.12 -5.70
C SER A 232 6.44 18.32 -4.82
N ILE A 233 7.04 17.32 -5.43
CA ILE A 233 8.15 16.53 -4.92
C ILE A 233 9.31 16.64 -5.90
N VAL A 234 10.53 16.72 -5.38
CA VAL A 234 11.74 16.76 -6.17
C VAL A 234 12.68 15.66 -5.69
N LEU A 235 13.11 14.77 -6.60
CA LEU A 235 14.13 13.77 -6.30
C LEU A 235 15.23 13.81 -7.38
N ASP A 236 16.42 13.38 -7.00
CA ASP A 236 17.47 13.02 -7.94
C ASP A 236 17.24 11.59 -8.47
N VAL A 237 17.74 11.27 -9.66
CA VAL A 237 17.64 9.92 -10.24
C VAL A 237 19.06 9.40 -10.44
N PRO A 238 19.63 8.64 -9.48
CA PRO A 238 20.99 8.12 -9.57
C PRO A 238 21.25 7.22 -10.80
N ASN A 239 22.51 6.99 -11.11
CA ASN A 239 22.90 6.21 -12.30
C ASN A 239 22.39 4.76 -12.28
N GLN A 240 22.26 4.17 -11.09
CA GLN A 240 21.75 2.81 -10.90
C GLN A 240 20.21 2.71 -10.87
N SER A 241 19.47 3.79 -11.13
CA SER A 241 18.00 3.77 -11.08
C SER A 241 17.37 2.93 -12.19
N ALA A 242 16.41 2.09 -11.82
CA ALA A 242 15.66 1.23 -12.73
C ALA A 242 14.19 1.65 -12.86
N VAL A 243 13.55 1.99 -11.74
CA VAL A 243 12.11 2.22 -11.67
C VAL A 243 11.80 3.50 -10.89
N ILE A 244 10.84 4.28 -11.38
CA ILE A 244 10.26 5.40 -10.65
C ILE A 244 8.79 5.08 -10.38
N SER A 245 8.40 5.16 -9.11
CA SER A 245 7.02 4.97 -8.66
C SER A 245 6.54 6.24 -7.98
N PHE A 246 5.31 6.65 -8.27
CA PHE A 246 4.73 7.83 -7.65
C PHE A 246 3.23 7.69 -7.52
N GLY A 247 2.66 8.45 -6.60
CA GLY A 247 1.24 8.44 -6.38
C GLY A 247 0.80 9.44 -5.33
N ILE A 248 -0.45 9.28 -4.93
CA ILE A 248 -1.09 10.16 -3.96
C ILE A 248 -1.66 9.26 -2.89
N PRO A 249 -1.09 9.25 -1.66
CA PRO A 249 -1.63 8.47 -0.57
C PRO A 249 -2.68 9.28 0.18
N ILE A 250 -3.63 8.56 0.75
CA ILE A 250 -4.60 9.05 1.71
C ILE A 250 -4.64 8.12 2.91
N LEU A 251 -4.78 8.69 4.10
CA LEU A 251 -4.95 7.96 5.35
C LEU A 251 -6.31 8.31 5.94
N PHE A 252 -7.21 7.32 6.06
CA PHE A 252 -8.47 7.42 6.81
C PHE A 252 -9.48 8.48 6.35
N PRO A 253 -10.70 8.61 6.95
CA PRO A 253 -11.90 8.94 6.18
C PRO A 253 -11.86 10.32 5.58
N ASN A 254 -11.42 10.38 4.35
CA ASN A 254 -11.08 11.62 3.71
C ASN A 254 -11.39 11.47 2.21
N GLN A 255 -11.49 12.59 1.53
CA GLN A 255 -11.62 12.63 0.08
C GLN A 255 -10.56 13.57 -0.51
N ILE A 256 -9.92 13.13 -1.58
CA ILE A 256 -8.97 13.96 -2.33
C ILE A 256 -9.34 13.95 -3.80
N TRP A 257 -9.17 15.11 -4.44
CA TRP A 257 -9.26 15.26 -5.88
C TRP A 257 -7.92 15.72 -6.43
N ILE A 258 -7.66 15.29 -7.65
CA ILE A 258 -6.41 15.47 -8.37
C ILE A 258 -6.78 15.96 -9.77
N SER A 259 -6.25 17.10 -10.18
CA SER A 259 -6.54 17.62 -11.52
C SER A 259 -6.02 16.64 -12.59
N ASN A 260 -6.88 16.28 -13.54
CA ASN A 260 -6.56 15.29 -14.57
C ASN A 260 -5.48 15.78 -15.57
N ASN A 261 -5.23 17.09 -15.60
CA ASN A 261 -4.32 17.77 -16.54
C ASN A 261 -2.94 18.10 -15.94
N THR A 262 -2.53 17.51 -14.81
CA THR A 262 -1.32 18.02 -14.11
C THR A 262 -0.31 17.04 -13.58
N PHE A 263 -0.34 15.73 -13.87
CA PHE A 263 0.84 14.90 -13.56
C PHE A 263 1.98 15.25 -14.53
N ALA A 264 2.65 16.36 -14.24
CA ALA A 264 3.79 16.83 -14.98
C ALA A 264 5.03 16.38 -14.22
N LEU A 265 5.69 15.36 -14.74
CA LEU A 265 7.03 15.00 -14.35
C LEU A 265 8.01 15.75 -15.26
N CYS A 266 8.72 16.71 -14.69
CA CYS A 266 9.56 17.61 -15.46
C CYS A 266 10.99 17.61 -14.97
N PHE A 267 11.94 17.80 -15.88
CA PHE A 267 13.31 18.11 -15.52
C PHE A 267 13.35 19.51 -14.90
N LEU A 268 14.07 19.70 -13.80
CA LEU A 268 14.19 21.04 -13.19
C LEU A 268 14.84 22.08 -14.12
N ASN A 269 15.56 21.63 -15.15
CA ASN A 269 16.24 22.49 -16.13
C ASN A 269 15.59 22.51 -17.52
N LYS A 270 14.37 21.96 -17.70
CA LYS A 270 13.60 22.06 -18.95
C LYS A 270 12.10 22.25 -18.68
N THR A 271 11.43 23.00 -19.55
CA THR A 271 9.97 23.17 -19.53
C THR A 271 9.25 21.81 -19.61
N CYS A 272 8.23 21.64 -18.77
CA CYS A 272 7.35 20.46 -18.75
C CYS A 272 6.70 20.24 -20.12
N GLN A 273 6.80 19.03 -20.69
CA GLN A 273 5.90 18.61 -21.78
C GLN A 273 4.70 17.90 -21.15
N GLY A 274 3.50 18.37 -21.51
CA GLY A 274 2.21 17.91 -20.99
C GLY A 274 1.61 16.76 -21.78
#